data_AF-A0A174EAA5-F1
#
_entry.id   AF-A0A174EAA5-F1
#
_cell.length_a   1.000
_cell.length_b   1.000
_cell.length_c   1.000
_cell.angle_alpha   90.00
_cell.angle_beta   90.00
_cell.angle_gamma   90.00
#
_symmetry.space_group_name_H-M   'P 1'
#
loop_
_entity.id
_entity.type
_entity.pdbx_description
1 polymer ?
#
loop_
_entity_poly.entity_id
_entity_poly.type
_entity_poly.pdbx_seq_one_letter_code
_entity_poly.pdbx_strand_id
1 'polypeptide(L)'
;MDTKKIGAFLKQCRKEKNLTQEQLAEKFGVSARTVSRWETGTNLPDLSILVELAEYYDVEMRELLDGERSQTMNKEMKETLDKVAVYEEWAKRKALKAGNLAFASMFMIGVAAIIIQMLLTVDIRFVLGETTSVLVGGILYAAIMVYNGIWDKCLPKSATIWRDFLTSVICAEIFSAIYGVCLLRMGATETQITRLALEFLIGITIVAFIILRILAFINQKKNQRPANDQDEKAASLSKMEYIKIYNAQNIVETEQIMEMLKQNGIVAFSQEPGANVAMHVAPGFGIYGVDIFVKTDDAEKAAGVIKEINNQENE
;
A
#
# COMPACT_ATOMS: atom_id res chain seq x y z
N MET A 1 -22.87 5.48 -38.97
CA MET A 1 -23.68 5.27 -37.76
C MET A 1 -24.58 4.07 -37.97
N ASP A 2 -24.35 3.00 -37.22
CA ASP A 2 -25.21 1.83 -37.23
C ASP A 2 -26.19 1.93 -36.05
N THR A 3 -27.45 2.24 -36.35
CA THR A 3 -28.49 2.43 -35.32
C THR A 3 -28.78 1.16 -34.54
N LYS A 4 -28.56 -0.02 -35.12
CA LYS A 4 -28.72 -1.29 -34.40
C LYS A 4 -27.58 -1.51 -33.41
N LYS A 5 -26.35 -1.14 -33.78
CA LYS A 5 -25.19 -1.22 -32.89
C LYS A 5 -25.35 -0.29 -31.69
N ILE A 6 -25.79 0.95 -31.94
CA ILE A 6 -26.12 1.93 -30.89
C ILE A 6 -27.23 1.40 -29.97
N GLY A 7 -28.32 0.90 -30.55
CA GLY A 7 -29.44 0.33 -29.77
C GLY A 7 -29.03 -0.86 -28.90
N ALA A 8 -28.21 -1.77 -29.44
CA ALA A 8 -27.68 -2.90 -28.69
C ALA A 8 -26.78 -2.43 -27.53
N PHE A 9 -25.96 -1.40 -27.75
CA PHE A 9 -25.12 -0.80 -26.73
C PHE A 9 -25.93 -0.10 -25.63
N LEU A 10 -26.98 0.65 -25.99
CA LEU A 10 -27.92 1.24 -25.02
C LEU A 10 -28.60 0.16 -24.16
N LYS A 11 -29.00 -0.95 -24.78
CA LYS A 11 -29.57 -2.11 -24.08
C LYS A 11 -28.58 -2.75 -23.12
N GLN A 12 -27.31 -2.85 -23.53
CA GLN A 12 -26.24 -3.34 -22.67
C GLN A 12 -26.07 -2.41 -21.46
N CYS A 13 -25.93 -1.10 -21.66
CA CYS A 13 -25.76 -0.11 -20.59
C CYS A 13 -26.93 -0.14 -19.59
N ARG A 14 -28.18 -0.27 -20.08
CA ARG A 14 -29.36 -0.43 -19.20
C ARG A 14 -29.26 -1.68 -18.33
N LYS A 15 -28.85 -2.80 -18.92
CA LYS A 15 -28.71 -4.08 -18.20
C LYS A 15 -27.57 -4.06 -17.18
N GLU A 16 -26.45 -3.38 -17.48
CA GLU A 16 -25.35 -3.18 -16.54
C GLU A 16 -25.79 -2.44 -15.28
N LYS A 17 -26.79 -1.55 -15.40
CA LYS A 17 -27.45 -0.88 -14.27
C LYS A 17 -28.62 -1.67 -13.66
N ASN A 18 -28.88 -2.90 -14.10
CA ASN A 18 -29.98 -3.76 -13.64
C ASN A 18 -31.39 -3.14 -13.76
N LEU A 19 -31.62 -2.31 -14.77
CA LEU A 19 -32.92 -1.63 -14.97
C LEU A 19 -33.80 -2.36 -15.96
N THR A 20 -35.12 -2.30 -15.79
CA THR A 20 -36.10 -2.67 -16.83
C THR A 20 -36.29 -1.54 -17.84
N GLN A 21 -36.93 -1.82 -18.98
CA GLN A 21 -37.21 -0.77 -19.98
C GLN A 21 -38.20 0.27 -19.42
N GLU A 22 -39.11 -0.15 -18.56
CA GLU A 22 -40.08 0.70 -17.87
C GLU A 22 -39.38 1.65 -16.88
N GLN A 23 -38.45 1.14 -16.08
CA GLN A 23 -37.68 1.96 -15.14
C GLN A 23 -36.78 2.97 -15.85
N LEU A 24 -36.19 2.58 -16.99
CA LEU A 24 -35.44 3.52 -17.81
C LEU A 24 -36.37 4.57 -18.41
N ALA A 25 -37.53 4.16 -18.91
CA ALA A 25 -38.49 5.07 -19.52
C ALA A 25 -39.01 6.12 -18.54
N GLU A 26 -39.30 5.72 -17.31
CA GLU A 26 -39.71 6.62 -16.22
C GLU A 26 -38.63 7.67 -15.94
N LYS A 27 -37.36 7.27 -15.89
CA LYS A 27 -36.23 8.18 -15.64
C LYS A 27 -36.04 9.24 -16.72
N PHE A 28 -36.31 8.92 -17.97
CA PHE A 28 -36.14 9.82 -19.12
C PHE A 28 -37.47 10.45 -19.59
N GLY A 29 -38.56 10.28 -18.83
CA GLY A 29 -39.87 10.88 -19.16
C GLY A 29 -40.47 10.38 -20.47
N VAL A 30 -40.16 9.15 -20.89
CA VAL A 30 -40.64 8.55 -22.14
C VAL A 30 -41.46 7.28 -21.87
N SER A 31 -42.05 6.69 -22.91
CA SER A 31 -42.73 5.39 -22.80
C SER A 31 -41.74 4.22 -22.88
N ALA A 32 -42.03 3.11 -22.21
CA ALA A 32 -41.25 1.87 -22.34
C ALA A 32 -41.13 1.39 -23.81
N ARG A 33 -42.17 1.65 -24.61
CA ARG A 33 -42.17 1.40 -26.06
C ARG A 33 -41.13 2.24 -26.80
N THR A 34 -40.90 3.48 -26.36
CA THR A 34 -39.88 4.38 -26.91
C THR A 34 -38.49 3.81 -26.61
N VAL A 35 -38.23 3.43 -25.35
CA VAL A 35 -36.97 2.77 -24.96
C VAL A 35 -36.73 1.49 -25.75
N SER A 36 -37.76 0.65 -25.90
CA SER A 36 -37.63 -0.57 -26.72
C SER A 36 -37.26 -0.26 -28.16
N ARG A 37 -37.78 0.82 -28.76
CA ARG A 37 -37.45 1.22 -30.14
C ARG A 37 -36.02 1.73 -30.27
N TRP A 38 -35.51 2.41 -29.24
CA TRP A 38 -34.09 2.79 -29.16
C TRP A 38 -33.21 1.55 -29.11
N GLU A 39 -33.53 0.59 -28.23
CA GLU A 39 -32.74 -0.63 -28.05
C GLU A 39 -32.76 -1.57 -29.26
N THR A 40 -33.83 -1.55 -30.06
CA THR A 40 -33.91 -2.33 -31.30
C THR A 40 -33.32 -1.59 -32.52
N GLY A 41 -32.84 -0.36 -32.33
CA GLY A 41 -32.32 0.50 -33.41
C GLY A 41 -33.39 0.93 -34.42
N THR A 42 -34.67 0.82 -34.06
CA THR A 42 -35.82 1.19 -34.90
C THR A 42 -36.01 2.71 -34.94
N ASN A 43 -35.67 3.39 -33.86
CA ASN A 43 -35.56 4.83 -33.78
C ASN A 43 -34.36 5.19 -32.92
N LEU A 44 -33.79 6.38 -33.08
CA LEU A 44 -32.75 6.91 -32.18
C LEU A 44 -33.40 7.88 -31.17
N PRO A 45 -32.84 8.05 -29.96
CA PRO A 45 -33.14 9.21 -29.15
C PRO A 45 -32.67 10.48 -29.87
N ASP A 46 -33.29 11.62 -29.55
CA ASP A 46 -32.78 12.91 -30.02
C ASP A 46 -31.46 13.28 -29.35
N LEU A 47 -30.81 14.34 -29.83
CA LEU A 47 -29.49 14.74 -29.33
C LEU A 47 -29.51 15.07 -27.83
N SER A 48 -30.58 15.70 -27.34
CA SER A 48 -30.76 16.00 -25.91
C SER A 48 -30.76 14.71 -25.09
N ILE A 49 -31.60 13.74 -25.44
CA ILE A 49 -31.70 12.47 -24.71
C ILE A 49 -30.41 11.66 -24.87
N LEU A 50 -29.73 11.73 -26.02
CA LEU A 50 -28.43 11.08 -26.21
C LEU A 50 -27.36 11.62 -25.26
N VAL A 51 -27.32 12.95 -25.04
CA VAL A 51 -26.42 13.58 -24.07
C VAL A 51 -26.77 13.13 -22.65
N GLU A 52 -28.04 13.16 -22.28
CA GLU A 52 -28.50 12.69 -20.97
C GLU A 52 -28.21 11.19 -20.76
N LEU A 53 -28.34 10.36 -21.80
CA LEU A 53 -28.00 8.94 -21.74
C LEU A 53 -26.49 8.72 -21.60
N ALA A 54 -25.67 9.52 -22.31
CA ALA A 54 -24.22 9.45 -22.20
C ALA A 54 -23.74 9.80 -20.79
N GLU A 55 -24.27 10.88 -20.23
CA GLU A 55 -24.01 11.28 -18.85
C GLU A 55 -24.56 10.25 -17.85
N TYR A 56 -25.78 9.76 -18.06
CA TYR A 56 -26.40 8.78 -17.19
C TYR A 56 -25.66 7.45 -17.16
N TYR A 57 -25.12 6.99 -18.29
CA TYR A 57 -24.39 5.73 -18.37
C TYR A 57 -22.88 5.87 -18.15
N ASP A 58 -22.38 7.10 -17.95
CA ASP A 58 -20.96 7.39 -17.82
C ASP A 58 -20.16 6.81 -19.01
N VAL A 59 -20.58 7.21 -20.21
CA VAL A 59 -19.96 6.84 -21.50
C VAL A 59 -19.76 8.09 -22.34
N GLU A 60 -18.68 8.14 -23.12
CA GLU A 60 -18.47 9.26 -24.03
C GLU A 60 -19.52 9.25 -25.14
N MET A 61 -19.90 10.43 -25.61
CA MET A 61 -20.79 10.54 -26.76
C MET A 61 -20.26 9.71 -27.95
N ARG A 62 -18.95 9.71 -28.17
CA ARG A 62 -18.33 8.91 -29.22
C ARG A 62 -18.57 7.40 -29.04
N GLU A 63 -18.39 6.87 -27.83
CA GLU A 63 -18.63 5.45 -27.51
C GLU A 63 -20.10 5.07 -27.75
N LEU A 64 -21.02 5.97 -27.37
CA LEU A 64 -22.44 5.76 -27.55
C LEU A 64 -22.84 5.77 -29.05
N LEU A 65 -22.21 6.62 -29.86
CA LEU A 65 -22.43 6.68 -31.32
C LEU A 65 -21.72 5.57 -32.10
N ASP A 66 -20.58 5.10 -31.60
CA ASP A 66 -19.81 3.98 -32.16
C ASP A 66 -20.40 2.62 -31.71
N GLY A 67 -21.28 2.63 -30.70
CA GLY A 67 -22.00 1.47 -30.18
C GLY A 67 -21.11 0.47 -29.46
N GLU A 68 -19.99 0.94 -28.90
CA GLU A 68 -19.04 0.13 -28.13
C GLU A 68 -18.19 1.03 -27.20
N ARG A 69 -17.81 0.51 -26.03
CA ARG A 69 -16.86 1.21 -25.16
C ARG A 69 -15.46 1.23 -25.80
N SER A 70 -14.77 2.35 -25.68
CA SER A 70 -13.39 2.54 -26.11
C SER A 70 -12.47 1.68 -25.23
N GLN A 71 -12.00 0.56 -25.79
CA GLN A 71 -11.03 -0.35 -25.16
C GLN A 71 -9.67 0.32 -24.90
N THR A 72 -9.39 1.44 -25.58
CA THR A 72 -8.08 2.11 -25.61
C THR A 72 -7.75 2.79 -24.28
N MET A 73 -8.74 3.41 -23.64
CA MET A 73 -8.52 4.22 -22.43
C MET A 73 -8.25 3.39 -21.17
N ASN A 74 -8.83 2.18 -21.09
CA ASN A 74 -8.62 1.26 -19.96
C ASN A 74 -7.21 0.62 -19.99
N LYS A 75 -6.68 0.34 -21.19
CA LYS A 75 -5.38 -0.31 -21.34
C LYS A 75 -4.20 0.61 -21.02
N GLU A 76 -4.22 1.84 -21.51
CA GLU A 76 -3.15 2.82 -21.27
C GLU A 76 -3.08 3.24 -19.79
N MET A 77 -4.24 3.41 -19.15
CA MET A 77 -4.34 3.66 -17.71
C MET A 77 -3.74 2.50 -16.91
N LYS A 78 -4.12 1.26 -17.24
CA LYS A 78 -3.59 0.06 -16.58
C LYS A 78 -2.07 -0.08 -16.74
N GLU A 79 -1.55 0.14 -17.95
CA GLU A 79 -0.11 0.11 -18.20
C GLU A 79 0.65 1.21 -17.43
N THR A 80 0.03 2.37 -17.24
CA THR A 80 0.63 3.48 -16.49
C THR A 80 0.61 3.19 -14.99
N LEU A 81 -0.49 2.67 -14.44
CA LEU A 81 -0.57 2.19 -13.06
C LEU A 81 0.50 1.14 -12.76
N ASP A 82 0.64 0.13 -13.63
CA ASP A 82 1.64 -0.93 -13.45
C ASP A 82 3.07 -0.35 -13.45
N LYS A 83 3.37 0.61 -14.31
CA LYS A 83 4.68 1.29 -14.35
C LYS A 83 4.95 2.11 -13.09
N VAL A 84 3.95 2.84 -12.57
CA VAL A 84 4.08 3.66 -11.35
C VAL A 84 4.27 2.76 -10.12
N ALA A 85 3.47 1.70 -9.99
CA ALA A 85 3.61 0.74 -8.89
C ALA A 85 4.99 0.09 -8.88
N VAL A 86 5.49 -0.34 -10.04
CA VAL A 86 6.83 -0.91 -10.18
C VAL A 86 7.93 0.11 -9.85
N TYR A 87 7.77 1.38 -10.26
CA TYR A 87 8.74 2.43 -9.97
C TYR A 87 8.80 2.77 -8.47
N GLU A 88 7.66 2.88 -7.79
CA GLU A 88 7.61 3.11 -6.35
C GLU A 88 8.27 1.96 -5.56
N GLU A 89 7.98 0.72 -5.92
CA GLU A 89 8.62 -0.43 -5.29
C GLU A 89 10.12 -0.47 -5.57
N TRP A 90 10.55 -0.12 -6.78
CA TRP A 90 11.96 -0.04 -7.15
C TRP A 90 12.69 1.07 -6.38
N ALA A 91 12.10 2.26 -6.26
CA ALA A 91 12.65 3.39 -5.52
C ALA A 91 12.76 3.07 -4.02
N LYS A 92 11.70 2.50 -3.41
CA LYS A 92 11.71 2.02 -2.02
C LYS A 92 12.80 0.98 -1.80
N ARG A 93 12.94 0.00 -2.71
CA ARG A 93 14.01 -1.01 -2.64
C ARG A 93 15.41 -0.40 -2.77
N LYS A 94 15.61 0.60 -3.63
CA LYS A 94 16.90 1.25 -3.86
C LYS A 94 17.33 2.09 -2.66
N ALA A 95 16.44 2.94 -2.14
CA ALA A 95 16.70 3.76 -0.96
C ALA A 95 17.05 2.89 0.26
N LEU A 96 16.37 1.75 0.41
CA LEU A 96 16.58 0.86 1.53
C LEU A 96 17.89 0.05 1.43
N LYS A 97 18.29 -0.36 0.23
CA LYS A 97 19.63 -0.97 0.00
C LYS A 97 20.75 0.03 0.29
N ALA A 98 20.61 1.28 -0.13
CA ALA A 98 21.57 2.34 0.17
C ALA A 98 21.64 2.64 1.68
N GLY A 99 20.49 2.70 2.35
CA GLY A 99 20.43 2.84 3.81
C GLY A 99 21.13 1.70 4.54
N ASN A 100 20.86 0.44 4.16
CA ASN A 100 21.53 -0.71 4.77
C ASN A 100 23.05 -0.69 4.58
N LEU A 101 23.53 -0.29 3.40
CA LEU A 101 24.96 -0.17 3.14
C LEU A 101 25.59 0.94 4.01
N ALA A 102 24.91 2.08 4.16
CA ALA A 102 25.37 3.19 4.99
C ALA A 102 25.38 2.85 6.49
N PHE A 103 24.38 2.13 7.00
CA PHE A 103 24.36 1.68 8.39
C PHE A 103 25.43 0.62 8.65
N ALA A 104 25.62 -0.33 7.73
CA ALA A 104 26.68 -1.33 7.84
C ALA A 104 28.07 -0.67 7.84
N SER A 105 28.31 0.32 6.97
CA SER A 105 29.59 1.03 6.95
C SER A 105 29.82 1.86 8.21
N MET A 106 28.79 2.56 8.72
CA MET A 106 28.86 3.31 9.98
C MET A 106 29.18 2.39 11.16
N PHE A 107 28.55 1.22 11.24
CA PHE A 107 28.81 0.23 12.29
C PHE A 107 30.25 -0.30 12.23
N MET A 108 30.75 -0.65 11.04
CA MET A 108 32.13 -1.11 10.85
C MET A 108 33.16 -0.04 11.24
N ILE A 109 32.90 1.23 10.91
CA ILE A 109 33.76 2.35 11.32
C ILE A 109 33.76 2.50 12.85
N GLY A 110 32.60 2.39 13.50
CA GLY A 110 32.51 2.45 14.97
C GLY A 110 33.27 1.32 15.66
N VAL A 111 33.18 0.10 15.15
CA VAL A 111 33.93 -1.05 15.66
C VAL A 111 35.44 -0.86 15.46
N ALA A 112 35.86 -0.36 14.28
CA ALA A 112 37.27 -0.06 14.02
C ALA A 112 37.81 1.05 14.94
N ALA A 113 37.01 2.10 15.22
CA ALA A 113 37.37 3.15 16.16
C ALA A 113 37.57 2.61 17.57
N ILE A 114 36.69 1.73 18.06
CA ILE A 114 36.84 1.05 19.35
C ILE A 114 38.13 0.23 19.41
N ILE A 115 38.47 -0.50 18.34
CA ILE A 115 39.71 -1.28 18.25
C ILE A 115 40.94 -0.36 18.32
N ILE A 116 40.95 0.73 17.54
CA ILE A 116 42.05 1.70 17.51
C ILE A 116 42.20 2.38 18.88
N GLN A 117 41.09 2.77 19.50
CA GLN A 117 41.08 3.42 20.81
C GLN A 117 41.55 2.49 21.92
N MET A 118 41.16 1.22 21.89
CA MET A 118 41.70 0.17 22.77
C MET A 118 43.19 -0.09 22.55
N LEU A 119 43.69 0.09 21.32
CA LEU A 119 45.10 -0.09 21.01
C LEU A 119 45.95 1.09 21.51
N LEU A 120 45.43 2.31 21.41
CA LEU A 120 46.13 3.56 21.76
C LEU A 120 45.98 3.97 23.23
N THR A 121 44.82 3.72 23.86
CA THR A 121 44.52 4.13 25.23
C THR A 121 44.32 2.91 26.13
N VAL A 122 44.92 2.93 27.33
CA VAL A 122 44.87 1.80 28.29
C VAL A 122 43.65 1.91 29.22
N ASP A 123 42.97 3.06 29.24
CA ASP A 123 41.89 3.33 30.19
C ASP A 123 40.54 2.85 29.65
N ILE A 124 40.07 1.72 30.20
CA ILE A 124 38.78 1.08 29.87
C ILE A 124 37.56 2.00 30.02
N ARG A 125 37.68 3.09 30.81
CA ARG A 125 36.59 4.04 31.07
C ARG A 125 36.18 4.82 29.82
N PHE A 126 37.12 5.13 28.92
CA PHE A 126 36.81 5.87 27.69
C PHE A 126 36.09 4.99 26.64
N VAL A 127 36.34 3.68 26.66
CA VAL A 127 35.77 2.74 25.69
C VAL A 127 34.35 2.29 26.06
N LEU A 128 33.96 2.44 27.34
CA LEU A 128 32.64 2.05 27.83
C LEU A 128 31.50 2.87 27.18
N GLY A 129 31.73 4.15 26.90
CA GLY A 129 30.75 5.01 26.24
C GLY A 129 30.50 4.62 24.78
N GLU A 130 31.58 4.34 24.04
CA GLU A 130 31.53 3.97 22.62
C GLU A 130 30.96 2.58 22.40
N THR A 131 31.31 1.62 23.26
CA THR A 131 30.72 0.28 23.22
C THR A 131 29.21 0.32 23.49
N THR A 132 28.76 1.14 24.43
CA THR A 132 27.33 1.33 24.71
C THR A 132 26.60 1.95 23.52
N SER A 133 27.18 2.97 22.87
CA SER A 133 26.55 3.65 21.73
C SER A 133 26.43 2.74 20.50
N VAL A 134 27.47 1.96 20.19
CA VAL A 134 27.47 0.99 19.08
C VAL A 134 26.45 -0.13 19.32
N LEU A 135 26.32 -0.61 20.57
CA LEU A 135 25.39 -1.68 20.93
C LEU A 135 23.92 -1.22 20.83
N VAL A 136 23.61 -0.02 21.35
CA VAL A 136 22.27 0.59 21.21
C VAL A 136 21.93 0.84 19.75
N GLY A 137 22.88 1.39 18.97
CA GLY A 137 22.71 1.62 17.53
C GLY A 137 22.47 0.33 16.74
N GLY A 138 23.20 -0.74 17.05
CA GLY A 138 23.03 -2.06 16.43
C GLY A 138 21.67 -2.69 16.72
N ILE A 139 21.19 -2.61 17.96
CA ILE A 139 19.85 -3.11 18.35
C ILE A 139 18.75 -2.32 17.63
N LEU A 140 18.86 -0.99 17.60
CA LEU A 140 17.90 -0.13 16.91
C LEU A 140 17.86 -0.44 15.40
N TYR A 141 19.02 -0.60 14.77
CA TYR A 141 19.12 -0.99 13.37
C TYR A 141 18.44 -2.33 13.07
N ALA A 142 18.73 -3.36 13.88
CA ALA A 142 18.09 -4.66 13.74
C ALA A 142 16.57 -4.59 13.93
N ALA A 143 16.10 -3.81 14.91
CA ALA A 143 14.67 -3.59 15.15
C ALA A 143 13.99 -2.89 13.96
N ILE A 144 14.61 -1.86 13.38
CA ILE A 144 14.11 -1.16 12.19
C ILE A 144 14.04 -2.10 10.98
N MET A 145 15.06 -2.95 10.79
CA MET A 145 15.10 -3.94 9.70
C MET A 145 14.00 -5.00 9.82
N VAL A 146 13.74 -5.49 11.03
CA VAL A 146 12.63 -6.42 11.31
C VAL A 146 11.27 -5.71 11.21
N TYR A 147 11.17 -4.47 11.68
CA TYR A 147 9.94 -3.68 11.57
C TYR A 147 9.54 -3.43 10.12
N ASN A 148 10.49 -3.09 9.26
CA ASN A 148 10.26 -2.88 7.84
C ASN A 148 10.18 -4.20 7.03
N GLY A 149 10.41 -5.35 7.68
CA GLY A 149 10.23 -6.68 7.10
C GLY A 149 11.28 -7.10 6.07
N ILE A 150 12.46 -6.47 6.06
CA ILE A 150 13.48 -6.71 5.01
C ILE A 150 14.51 -7.76 5.39
N TRP A 151 14.58 -8.13 6.67
CA TRP A 151 15.58 -9.05 7.22
C TRP A 151 15.82 -10.32 6.35
N ASP A 152 14.76 -10.88 5.74
CA ASP A 152 14.83 -12.11 4.91
C ASP A 152 14.23 -12.01 3.49
N LYS A 153 13.83 -10.82 3.02
CA LYS A 153 13.04 -10.72 1.75
C LYS A 153 13.77 -11.15 0.48
N CYS A 154 15.09 -11.36 0.51
CA CYS A 154 15.91 -11.59 -0.69
C CYS A 154 16.62 -12.95 -0.77
N LEU A 155 16.42 -13.88 0.18
CA LEU A 155 17.18 -15.14 0.18
C LEU A 155 16.29 -16.39 0.36
N PRO A 156 16.53 -17.47 -0.41
CA PRO A 156 15.90 -18.75 -0.16
C PRO A 156 16.27 -19.27 1.24
N LYS A 157 15.36 -20.03 1.89
CA LYS A 157 15.50 -20.47 3.29
C LYS A 157 16.88 -21.02 3.64
N SER A 158 17.50 -21.79 2.74
CA SER A 158 18.84 -22.38 2.91
C SER A 158 19.97 -21.34 2.88
N ALA A 159 19.89 -20.33 2.02
CA ALA A 159 20.86 -19.25 1.96
C ALA A 159 20.77 -18.32 3.17
N THR A 160 19.58 -18.16 3.74
CA THR A 160 19.38 -17.42 5.01
C THR A 160 20.14 -18.07 6.16
N ILE A 161 20.05 -19.40 6.29
CA ILE A 161 20.79 -20.18 7.32
C ILE A 161 22.29 -19.91 7.22
N TRP A 162 22.82 -19.99 6.01
CA TRP A 162 24.24 -19.84 5.72
C TRP A 162 24.73 -18.41 5.94
N ARG A 163 23.94 -17.41 5.54
CA ARG A 163 24.24 -16.00 5.80
C ARG A 163 24.29 -15.73 7.30
N ASP A 164 23.29 -16.18 8.05
CA ASP A 164 23.22 -15.93 9.50
C ASP A 164 24.41 -16.60 10.22
N PHE A 165 24.76 -17.83 9.81
CA PHE A 165 25.96 -18.52 10.30
C PHE A 165 27.24 -17.74 9.99
N LEU A 166 27.48 -17.37 8.73
CA LEU A 166 28.68 -16.64 8.33
C LEU A 166 28.78 -15.27 9.03
N THR A 167 27.67 -14.56 9.15
CA THR A 167 27.59 -13.27 9.84
C THR A 167 27.92 -13.42 11.34
N SER A 168 27.43 -14.49 11.98
CA SER A 168 27.75 -14.77 13.38
C SER A 168 29.23 -15.10 13.61
N VAL A 169 29.86 -15.81 12.68
CA VAL A 169 31.29 -16.15 12.75
C VAL A 169 32.15 -14.90 12.59
N ILE A 170 31.87 -14.07 11.59
CA ILE A 170 32.61 -12.81 11.36
C ILE A 170 32.50 -11.88 12.57
N CYS A 171 31.29 -11.73 13.13
CA CYS A 171 31.11 -10.91 14.34
C CYS A 171 31.91 -11.47 15.52
N ALA A 172 31.86 -12.78 15.72
CA ALA A 172 32.55 -13.43 16.82
C ALA A 172 34.07 -13.31 16.74
N GLU A 173 34.65 -13.38 15.53
CA GLU A 173 36.09 -13.16 15.33
C GLU A 173 36.49 -11.73 15.73
N ILE A 174 35.71 -10.73 15.34
CA ILE A 174 35.99 -9.32 15.69
C ILE A 174 35.92 -9.11 17.21
N PHE A 175 34.87 -9.61 17.88
CA PHE A 175 34.72 -9.47 19.33
C PHE A 175 35.76 -10.29 20.10
N SER A 176 36.12 -11.48 19.63
CA SER A 176 37.18 -12.31 20.22
C SER A 176 38.55 -11.65 20.08
N ALA A 177 38.84 -10.99 18.95
CA ALA A 177 40.06 -10.21 18.77
C ALA A 177 40.14 -9.04 19.75
N ILE A 178 39.05 -8.27 19.92
CA ILE A 178 38.96 -7.19 20.92
C ILE A 178 39.20 -7.75 22.33
N TYR A 179 38.55 -8.86 22.68
CA TYR A 179 38.71 -9.50 23.97
C TYR A 179 40.13 -10.00 24.22
N GLY A 180 40.79 -10.59 23.21
CA GLY A 180 42.18 -11.01 23.27
C GLY A 180 43.15 -9.84 23.51
N VAL A 181 42.92 -8.70 22.86
CA VAL A 181 43.69 -7.46 23.10
C VAL A 181 43.50 -6.95 24.53
N CYS A 182 42.28 -7.01 25.08
CA CYS A 182 42.02 -6.67 26.48
C CYS A 182 42.80 -7.57 27.45
N LEU A 183 42.82 -8.89 27.20
CA LEU A 183 43.54 -9.85 28.06
C LEU A 183 45.06 -9.65 27.99
N LEU A 184 45.61 -9.37 26.81
CA LEU A 184 47.02 -9.00 26.64
C LEU A 184 47.37 -7.75 27.47
N ARG A 185 46.52 -6.72 27.44
CA ARG A 185 46.72 -5.48 28.22
C ARG A 185 46.60 -5.68 29.72
N MET A 186 45.81 -6.64 30.17
CA MET A 186 45.70 -7.01 31.60
C MET A 186 46.88 -7.84 32.12
N GLY A 187 47.86 -8.17 31.26
CA GLY A 187 49.05 -8.94 31.64
C GLY A 187 48.80 -10.44 31.78
N ALA A 188 47.74 -10.97 31.15
CA ALA A 188 47.48 -12.41 31.13
C ALA A 188 48.57 -13.16 30.35
N THR A 189 48.82 -14.42 30.70
CA THR A 189 49.81 -15.26 30.00
C THR A 189 49.28 -15.73 28.64
N GLU A 190 50.17 -16.02 27.68
CA GLU A 190 49.78 -16.44 26.31
C GLU A 190 48.83 -17.66 26.30
N THR A 191 49.01 -18.58 27.24
CA THR A 191 48.15 -19.77 27.39
C THR A 191 46.77 -19.45 27.97
N GLN A 192 46.68 -18.44 28.86
CA GLN A 192 45.40 -17.96 29.38
C GLN A 192 44.62 -17.19 28.32
N ILE A 193 45.30 -16.31 27.57
CA ILE A 193 44.70 -15.50 26.51
C ILE A 193 44.08 -16.39 25.44
N THR A 194 44.84 -17.37 24.94
CA THR A 194 44.36 -18.28 23.88
C THR A 194 43.17 -19.11 24.34
N ARG A 195 43.21 -19.66 25.57
CA ARG A 195 42.08 -20.44 26.12
C ARG A 195 40.82 -19.59 26.28
N LEU A 196 40.92 -18.44 26.96
CA LEU A 196 39.77 -17.58 27.24
C LEU A 196 39.18 -16.97 25.96
N ALA A 197 40.02 -16.60 25.00
CA ALA A 197 39.56 -16.06 23.71
C ALA A 197 38.81 -17.12 22.87
N LEU A 198 39.25 -18.38 22.93
CA LEU A 198 38.60 -19.49 22.21
C LEU A 198 37.24 -19.85 22.83
N GLU A 199 37.18 -19.93 24.16
CA GLU A 199 35.92 -20.14 24.90
C GLU A 199 34.92 -19.01 24.63
N PHE A 200 35.40 -17.76 24.61
CA PHE A 200 34.59 -16.59 24.30
C PHE A 200 34.10 -16.58 22.85
N LEU A 201 34.95 -16.95 21.88
CA LEU A 201 34.59 -17.05 20.46
C LEU A 201 33.47 -18.08 20.23
N ILE A 202 33.60 -19.27 20.83
CA ILE A 202 32.58 -20.33 20.73
C ILE A 202 31.28 -19.87 21.41
N GLY A 203 31.34 -19.25 22.59
CA GLY A 203 30.14 -18.75 23.27
C GLY A 203 29.39 -17.70 22.46
N ILE A 204 30.12 -16.72 21.92
CA ILE A 204 29.50 -15.58 21.23
C ILE A 204 28.95 -15.97 19.84
N THR A 205 29.61 -16.89 19.12
CA THR A 205 29.07 -17.45 17.85
C THR A 205 27.72 -18.11 18.06
N ILE A 206 27.58 -18.94 19.10
CA ILE A 206 26.33 -19.64 19.41
C ILE A 206 25.22 -18.64 19.74
N VAL A 207 25.50 -17.68 20.63
CA VAL A 207 24.51 -16.65 21.03
C VAL A 207 24.09 -15.79 19.84
N ALA A 208 25.05 -15.31 19.05
CA ALA A 208 24.77 -14.50 17.87
C ALA A 208 23.92 -15.27 16.84
N PHE A 209 24.23 -16.54 16.57
CA PHE A 209 23.44 -17.37 15.67
C PHE A 209 21.99 -17.53 16.17
N ILE A 210 21.78 -17.82 17.47
CA ILE A 210 20.44 -17.95 18.05
C ILE A 210 19.65 -16.64 17.90
N ILE A 211 20.27 -15.48 18.17
CA ILE A 211 19.62 -14.17 18.02
C ILE A 211 19.20 -13.93 16.57
N LEU A 212 20.10 -14.16 15.61
CA LEU A 212 19.80 -13.99 14.17
C LEU A 212 18.65 -14.91 13.74
N ARG A 213 18.58 -16.13 14.27
CA ARG A 213 17.46 -17.07 14.02
C ARG A 213 16.14 -16.63 14.61
N ILE A 214 16.15 -16.09 15.83
CA ILE A 214 14.94 -15.54 16.45
C ILE A 214 14.43 -14.35 15.62
N LEU A 215 15.33 -13.48 15.16
CA LEU A 215 14.96 -12.34 14.29
C LEU A 215 14.38 -12.82 12.96
N ALA A 216 14.99 -13.82 12.31
CA ALA A 216 14.48 -14.45 11.09
C ALA A 216 13.08 -15.06 11.31
N PHE A 217 12.87 -15.75 12.44
CA PHE A 217 11.59 -16.34 12.79
C PHE A 217 10.50 -15.30 13.03
N ILE A 218 10.80 -14.23 13.78
CA ILE A 218 9.88 -13.11 14.01
C ILE A 218 9.53 -12.45 12.67
N ASN A 219 10.50 -12.25 11.79
CA ASN A 219 10.30 -11.67 10.49
C ASN A 219 9.39 -12.54 9.59
N GLN A 220 9.61 -13.86 9.57
CA GLN A 220 8.76 -14.80 8.81
C GLN A 220 7.32 -14.82 9.35
N LYS A 221 7.13 -14.83 10.67
CA LYS A 221 5.81 -14.76 11.30
C LYS A 221 5.10 -13.44 10.99
N LYS A 222 5.85 -12.33 10.96
CA LYS A 222 5.31 -11.02 10.58
C LYS A 222 4.93 -10.97 9.11
N ASN A 223 5.68 -11.59 8.20
CA ASN A 223 5.38 -11.58 6.76
C ASN A 223 4.21 -12.50 6.36
N GLN A 224 3.84 -13.48 7.20
CA GLN A 224 2.63 -14.30 7.03
C GLN A 224 1.36 -13.60 7.53
N ARG A 225 1.47 -12.71 8.52
CA ARG A 225 0.35 -11.89 9.03
C ARG A 225 -0.29 -10.93 8.02
N PRO A 226 0.42 -10.19 7.14
CA PRO A 226 -0.22 -9.29 6.20
C PRO A 226 -1.05 -10.03 5.15
N ALA A 227 -0.71 -11.26 4.78
CA ALA A 227 -1.56 -12.06 3.88
C ALA A 227 -2.88 -12.43 4.58
N ASN A 228 -2.82 -12.96 5.81
CA ASN A 228 -4.02 -13.29 6.58
C ASN A 228 -4.84 -12.06 6.99
N ASP A 229 -4.21 -10.95 7.40
CA ASP A 229 -4.90 -9.69 7.73
C ASP A 229 -5.45 -9.01 6.48
N GLN A 230 -4.82 -9.15 5.30
CA GLN A 230 -5.37 -8.65 4.03
C GLN A 230 -6.51 -9.52 3.53
N ASP A 231 -6.44 -10.84 3.68
CA ASP A 231 -7.53 -11.76 3.32
C ASP A 231 -8.70 -11.63 4.31
N GLU A 232 -8.44 -11.41 5.61
CA GLU A 232 -9.44 -11.17 6.64
C GLU A 232 -10.01 -9.74 6.57
N LYS A 233 -9.18 -8.72 6.30
CA LYS A 233 -9.67 -7.37 5.99
C LYS A 233 -10.42 -7.34 4.67
N ALA A 234 -9.97 -8.01 3.62
CA ALA A 234 -10.68 -8.11 2.35
C ALA A 234 -12.00 -8.89 2.52
N ALA A 235 -12.03 -9.90 3.38
CA ALA A 235 -13.26 -10.60 3.76
C ALA A 235 -14.20 -9.77 4.66
N SER A 236 -13.67 -8.81 5.43
CA SER A 236 -14.48 -7.86 6.22
C SER A 236 -14.95 -6.63 5.43
N LEU A 237 -14.12 -6.16 4.49
CA LEU A 237 -14.40 -5.07 3.55
C LEU A 237 -15.34 -5.54 2.43
N SER A 238 -15.24 -6.81 1.99
CA SER A 238 -16.23 -7.40 1.09
C SER A 238 -17.61 -7.56 1.74
N LYS A 239 -17.69 -7.39 3.07
CA LYS A 239 -18.92 -7.43 3.85
C LYS A 239 -19.49 -6.05 4.18
N MET A 240 -18.75 -4.96 3.96
CA MET A 240 -19.25 -3.60 4.12
C MET A 240 -19.42 -2.99 2.73
N GLU A 241 -20.64 -3.04 2.25
CA GLU A 241 -21.04 -2.43 0.99
C GLU A 241 -21.04 -0.90 1.21
N TYR A 242 -20.28 -0.18 0.38
CA TYR A 242 -20.28 1.28 0.33
C TYR A 242 -20.94 1.70 -0.98
N ILE A 243 -21.78 2.72 -0.92
CA ILE A 243 -22.47 3.23 -2.09
C ILE A 243 -22.09 4.67 -2.36
N LYS A 244 -22.01 5.01 -3.65
CA LYS A 244 -21.83 6.40 -4.09
C LYS A 244 -23.11 7.17 -3.82
N ILE A 245 -22.98 8.32 -3.16
CA ILE A 245 -24.12 9.19 -2.83
C ILE A 245 -24.06 10.55 -3.52
N TYR A 246 -22.86 10.99 -3.90
CA TYR A 246 -22.68 12.32 -4.50
C TYR A 246 -21.43 12.34 -5.40
N ASN A 247 -21.45 13.19 -6.42
CA ASN A 247 -20.30 13.53 -7.25
C ASN A 247 -20.11 15.05 -7.16
N ALA A 248 -19.07 15.49 -6.47
CA ALA A 248 -18.76 16.90 -6.29
C ALA A 248 -17.93 17.41 -7.46
N GLN A 249 -18.20 18.61 -7.94
CA GLN A 249 -17.53 19.16 -9.13
C GLN A 249 -16.07 19.53 -8.86
N ASN A 250 -15.74 19.86 -7.60
CA ASN A 250 -14.40 20.28 -7.20
C ASN A 250 -14.05 19.88 -5.76
N ILE A 251 -12.78 20.04 -5.40
CA ILE A 251 -12.24 19.68 -4.07
C ILE A 251 -12.90 20.51 -2.95
N VAL A 252 -13.28 21.77 -3.22
CA VAL A 252 -13.88 22.66 -2.20
C VAL A 252 -15.26 22.15 -1.78
N GLU A 253 -16.10 21.83 -2.76
CA GLU A 253 -17.42 21.24 -2.55
C GLU A 253 -17.31 19.86 -1.88
N THR A 254 -16.28 19.08 -2.25
CA THR A 254 -16.00 17.78 -1.63
C THR A 254 -15.74 17.91 -0.14
N GLU A 255 -14.83 18.81 0.25
CA GLU A 255 -14.47 19.02 1.66
C GLU A 255 -15.67 19.52 2.47
N GLN A 256 -16.48 20.42 1.91
CA GLN A 256 -17.70 20.92 2.56
C GLN A 256 -18.70 19.79 2.86
N ILE A 257 -18.98 18.94 1.87
CA ILE A 257 -19.92 17.83 2.04
C ILE A 257 -19.37 16.80 3.02
N MET A 258 -18.07 16.49 2.93
CA MET A 258 -17.39 15.57 3.84
C MET A 258 -17.42 16.06 5.31
N GLU A 259 -17.21 17.35 5.54
CA GLU A 259 -17.26 17.95 6.87
C GLU A 259 -18.68 17.90 7.47
N MET A 260 -19.71 18.16 6.68
CA MET A 260 -21.10 18.10 7.16
C MET A 260 -21.59 16.67 7.41
N LEU A 261 -21.22 15.71 6.56
CA LEU A 261 -21.49 14.29 6.82
C LEU A 261 -20.85 13.87 8.14
N LYS A 262 -19.61 14.30 8.38
CA LYS A 262 -18.90 14.05 9.64
C LYS A 262 -19.57 14.70 10.84
N GLN A 263 -20.08 15.94 10.73
CA GLN A 263 -20.85 16.60 11.79
C GLN A 263 -22.16 15.86 12.13
N ASN A 264 -22.76 15.19 11.16
CA ASN A 264 -23.95 14.35 11.33
C ASN A 264 -23.63 12.90 11.75
N GLY A 265 -22.37 12.63 12.10
CA GLY A 265 -21.88 11.33 12.54
C GLY A 265 -21.83 10.27 11.45
N ILE A 266 -21.84 10.67 10.18
CA ILE A 266 -21.80 9.78 9.02
C ILE A 266 -20.34 9.63 8.58
N VAL A 267 -19.90 8.37 8.46
CA VAL A 267 -18.55 8.06 7.97
C VAL A 267 -18.60 8.03 6.45
N ALA A 268 -17.96 9.02 5.83
CA ALA A 268 -17.84 9.14 4.38
C ALA A 268 -16.36 9.10 3.95
N PHE A 269 -16.12 8.79 2.69
CA PHE A 269 -14.82 8.99 2.04
C PHE A 269 -15.00 9.56 0.63
N SER A 270 -14.04 10.38 0.20
CA SER A 270 -13.98 10.94 -1.14
C SER A 270 -12.94 10.20 -2.00
N GLN A 271 -13.21 10.07 -3.29
CA GLN A 271 -12.29 9.46 -4.26
C GLN A 271 -12.22 10.30 -5.53
N GLU A 272 -11.01 10.78 -5.84
CA GLU A 272 -10.74 11.51 -7.08
C GLU A 272 -10.70 10.57 -8.29
N PRO A 273 -10.97 11.06 -9.51
CA PRO A 273 -10.82 10.29 -10.74
C PRO A 273 -9.36 9.83 -10.86
N GLY A 274 -9.13 8.52 -10.82
CA GLY A 274 -7.78 7.94 -10.89
C GLY A 274 -7.04 7.79 -9.55
N ALA A 275 -7.68 8.09 -8.41
CA ALA A 275 -7.11 7.75 -7.10
C ALA A 275 -7.16 6.23 -6.86
N ASN A 276 -6.00 5.60 -7.05
CA ASN A 276 -5.70 4.18 -6.85
C ASN A 276 -6.27 3.60 -5.53
N VAL A 277 -7.31 2.75 -5.61
CA VAL A 277 -7.46 1.61 -4.69
C VAL A 277 -8.12 0.47 -5.46
N ALA A 278 -7.49 -0.70 -5.41
CA ALA A 278 -8.07 -1.96 -5.86
C ALA A 278 -9.37 -2.24 -5.09
N MET A 279 -10.51 -1.86 -5.66
CA MET A 279 -11.83 -2.32 -5.25
C MET A 279 -12.56 -2.73 -6.54
N HIS A 280 -13.24 -3.88 -6.52
CA HIS A 280 -14.02 -4.35 -7.65
C HIS A 280 -14.83 -3.20 -8.24
N VAL A 281 -14.76 -3.05 -9.55
CA VAL A 281 -15.52 -2.06 -10.32
C VAL A 281 -17.00 -2.28 -10.04
N ALA A 282 -17.51 -1.63 -9.00
CA ALA A 282 -18.93 -1.44 -8.79
C ALA A 282 -19.37 -0.35 -9.78
N PRO A 283 -20.50 -0.53 -10.48
CA PRO A 283 -20.98 0.44 -11.45
C PRO A 283 -21.30 1.78 -10.77
N GLY A 284 -20.73 2.89 -11.24
CA GLY A 284 -21.11 4.24 -10.78
C GLY A 284 -20.04 5.32 -10.66
N PHE A 285 -18.78 5.07 -10.98
CA PHE A 285 -17.73 6.09 -10.94
C PHE A 285 -18.01 7.24 -11.92
N GLY A 286 -17.73 8.48 -11.53
CA GLY A 286 -17.82 9.66 -12.41
C GLY A 286 -16.48 9.99 -13.07
N ILE A 287 -16.48 10.32 -14.37
CA ILE A 287 -15.25 10.67 -15.12
C ILE A 287 -14.71 12.07 -14.72
N TYR A 288 -15.58 12.94 -14.18
CA TYR A 288 -15.26 14.28 -13.70
C TYR A 288 -15.76 14.46 -12.26
N GLY A 289 -15.10 15.32 -11.49
CA GLY A 289 -15.45 15.57 -10.09
C GLY A 289 -14.91 14.51 -9.11
N VAL A 290 -15.19 14.67 -7.81
CA VAL A 290 -14.76 13.77 -6.75
C VAL A 290 -15.98 12.99 -6.23
N ASP A 291 -15.90 11.67 -6.25
CA ASP A 291 -16.99 10.81 -5.81
C ASP A 291 -16.99 10.65 -4.29
N ILE A 292 -18.16 10.80 -3.66
CA ILE A 292 -18.34 10.64 -2.22
C ILE A 292 -19.13 9.38 -1.94
N PHE A 293 -18.58 8.55 -1.06
CA PHE A 293 -19.14 7.25 -0.68
C PHE A 293 -19.44 7.20 0.82
N VAL A 294 -20.51 6.49 1.17
CA VAL A 294 -20.90 6.18 2.55
C VAL A 294 -21.28 4.71 2.66
N LYS A 295 -21.34 4.21 3.90
CA LYS A 295 -21.85 2.86 4.17
C LYS A 295 -23.30 2.74 3.72
N THR A 296 -23.70 1.58 3.18
CA THR A 296 -25.09 1.33 2.76
C THR A 296 -26.10 1.63 3.88
N ASP A 297 -25.76 1.34 5.13
CA ASP A 297 -26.62 1.61 6.30
C ASP A 297 -26.86 3.11 6.55
N ASP A 298 -25.93 3.96 6.15
CA ASP A 298 -25.99 5.42 6.35
C ASP A 298 -26.46 6.18 5.09
N ALA A 299 -26.77 5.46 4.01
CA ALA A 299 -27.11 6.00 2.70
C ALA A 299 -28.30 6.97 2.71
N GLU A 300 -29.42 6.56 3.32
CA GLU A 300 -30.64 7.38 3.38
C GLU A 300 -30.42 8.64 4.21
N LYS A 301 -29.67 8.50 5.32
CA LYS A 301 -29.34 9.62 6.19
C LYS A 301 -28.44 10.62 5.47
N ALA A 302 -27.44 10.14 4.73
CA ALA A 302 -26.55 10.98 3.94
C ALA A 302 -27.28 11.69 2.80
N ALA A 303 -28.22 11.02 2.13
CA ALA A 303 -29.06 11.63 1.10
C ALA A 303 -29.95 12.75 1.65
N GLY A 304 -30.43 12.62 2.89
CA GLY A 304 -31.16 13.67 3.59
C GLY A 304 -30.31 14.92 3.82
N VAL A 305 -29.09 14.73 4.34
CA VAL A 305 -28.13 15.83 4.57
C VAL A 305 -27.80 16.53 3.26
N ILE A 306 -27.52 15.79 2.17
CA ILE A 306 -27.20 16.37 0.86
C ILE A 306 -28.38 17.19 0.29
N LYS A 307 -29.62 16.76 0.49
CA LYS A 307 -30.79 17.53 0.06
C LYS A 307 -30.94 18.87 0.77
N GLU A 308 -30.53 18.96 2.03
CA GLU A 308 -30.54 20.24 2.76
C GLU A 308 -29.52 21.24 2.18
N ILE A 309 -28.38 20.75 1.67
CA ILE A 309 -27.34 21.56 1.01
C ILE A 309 -27.89 22.23 -0.25
N ASN A 310 -28.49 21.44 -1.14
CA ASN A 310 -29.03 21.95 -2.40
C ASN A 310 -30.21 22.92 -2.21
N ASN A 311 -30.89 22.85 -1.06
CA ASN A 311 -31.95 23.80 -0.73
C ASN A 311 -31.40 25.12 -0.18
N GLN A 312 -30.25 25.13 0.48
CA GLN A 312 -29.61 26.35 1.00
C GLN A 312 -28.89 27.17 -0.07
N GLU A 313 -28.45 26.56 -1.17
CA GLU A 313 -27.85 27.28 -2.30
C GLU A 313 -28.89 27.91 -3.26
N ASN A 314 -30.18 27.57 -3.12
CA ASN A 314 -31.28 28.04 -3.97
C ASN A 314 -32.17 29.12 -3.29
N GLU A 315 -31.80 29.64 -2.12
CA GLU A 315 -32.38 30.82 -1.46
C GLU A 315 -31.47 32.04 -1.59
#